data_AF-A0AAU9MUS8-F1
#
_entry.id   AF-A0AAU9MUS8-F1
#
_cell.length_a   1.000
_cell.length_b   1.000
_cell.length_c   1.000
_cell.angle_alpha   90.00
_cell.angle_beta   90.00
_cell.angle_gamma   90.00
#
_symmetry.space_group_name_H-M   'P 1'
#
loop_
_entity.id
_entity.type
_entity.pdbx_description
1 polymer ?
#
loop_
_entity_poly.entity_id
_entity_poly.type
_entity_poly.pdbx_seq_one_letter_code
_entity_poly.pdbx_strand_id
1 'polypeptide(L)'
;MASGYSLWMTTSQRPVINCVSLRELHLKGVSIGEEVLHDLLSSCTLLEKIALIDSCKEFKTLKVKNLPRLYELRIALDAASSTALEVSDVPNLDLFSCDLHGLRPYMPLIPFNAHSVFLTSNVRQLRLDVVIQDYECLDMIKSGLPFLDSFDTFYEILDVGKLPFHMCFHQEVVLDVVQKQPNRHTISSLKHTTITLSLPLPVDANFFLKMRETLTLSRKCYLSIITAYFKEVVHEEEEELPLDIDIDIDELRKRLLFPPARNVQQMSFQTGRDQCMWERSLFFDAFFEICHPEHVFANSDIRFRNNNHFRRLMLREVLEKKTKPTD
;
A
#
# COMPACT_ATOMS: atom_id res chain seq x y z
N MET A 1 7.60 10.49 -25.31
CA MET A 1 7.89 11.28 -24.09
C MET A 1 7.41 12.69 -24.32
N ALA A 2 6.30 13.09 -23.68
CA ALA A 2 5.83 14.47 -23.73
C ALA A 2 6.65 15.27 -22.72
N SER A 3 7.49 16.18 -23.23
CA SER A 3 8.18 17.19 -22.43
C SER A 3 7.12 18.06 -21.75
N GLY A 4 6.88 17.83 -20.46
CA GLY A 4 6.06 18.69 -19.64
C GLY A 4 6.81 20.01 -19.42
N TYR A 5 6.31 21.10 -19.98
CA TYR A 5 6.82 22.43 -19.73
C TYR A 5 6.66 22.76 -18.24
N SER A 6 7.74 22.67 -17.46
CA SER A 6 7.77 23.20 -16.10
C SER A 6 7.82 24.72 -16.20
N LEU A 7 6.79 25.39 -15.69
CA LEU A 7 6.72 26.84 -15.64
C LEU A 7 7.42 27.29 -14.36
N TRP A 8 8.66 27.75 -14.48
CA TRP A 8 9.45 28.27 -13.36
C TRP A 8 9.01 29.71 -13.10
N MET A 9 8.23 29.95 -12.05
CA MET A 9 7.97 31.32 -11.59
C MET A 9 9.10 31.77 -10.67
N THR A 10 10.07 32.50 -11.20
CA THR A 10 11.09 33.19 -10.41
C THR A 10 10.69 34.64 -10.21
N THR A 11 10.15 34.98 -9.03
CA THR A 11 9.81 36.37 -8.69
C THR A 11 10.93 36.98 -7.85
N SER A 12 11.54 38.06 -8.32
CA SER A 12 12.64 38.76 -7.63
C SER A 12 12.20 39.59 -6.41
N GLN A 13 10.89 39.65 -6.13
CA GLN A 13 10.29 40.25 -4.93
C GLN A 13 9.33 39.22 -4.35
N ARG A 14 9.41 38.93 -3.04
CA ARG A 14 8.50 37.99 -2.34
C ARG A 14 7.05 38.39 -2.63
N PRO A 15 6.33 37.69 -3.52
CA PRO A 15 4.96 38.02 -3.81
C PRO A 15 4.16 37.60 -2.59
N VAL A 16 3.54 38.56 -1.90
CA VAL A 16 2.59 38.25 -0.84
C VAL A 16 1.35 37.67 -1.52
N ILE A 17 1.28 36.34 -1.60
CA ILE A 17 0.11 35.62 -2.13
C ILE A 17 -1.00 35.76 -1.09
N ASN A 18 -1.89 36.73 -1.29
CA ASN A 18 -2.95 37.03 -0.32
C ASN A 18 -4.22 36.23 -0.65
N CYS A 19 -4.16 34.91 -0.43
CA CYS A 19 -5.25 33.98 -0.73
C CYS A 19 -6.07 33.62 0.54
N VAL A 20 -6.47 34.63 1.32
CA VAL A 20 -7.12 34.45 2.65
C VAL A 20 -8.42 33.64 2.65
N SER A 21 -9.06 33.46 1.48
CA SER A 21 -10.29 32.67 1.34
C SER A 21 -10.06 31.26 0.75
N LEU A 22 -8.80 30.87 0.54
CA LEU A 22 -8.45 29.58 -0.04
C LEU A 22 -8.80 28.45 0.93
N ARG A 23 -9.57 27.46 0.43
CA ARG A 23 -9.98 26.28 1.20
C ARG A 23 -9.32 25.00 0.72
N GLU A 24 -9.02 24.90 -0.56
CA GLU A 24 -8.40 23.71 -1.14
C GLU A 24 -7.17 24.14 -1.95
N LEU A 25 -6.03 23.53 -1.66
CA LEU A 25 -4.77 23.75 -2.39
C LEU A 25 -4.32 22.44 -3.03
N HIS A 26 -4.42 22.37 -4.36
CA HIS A 26 -4.01 21.18 -5.12
C HIS A 26 -2.88 21.56 -6.07
N LEU A 27 -1.67 21.09 -5.77
CA LEU A 27 -0.48 21.26 -6.61
C LEU A 27 -0.08 19.89 -7.12
N LYS A 28 -0.08 19.71 -8.44
CA LYS A 28 0.32 18.46 -9.09
C LYS A 28 1.36 18.72 -10.18
N GLY A 29 2.57 18.20 -9.99
CA GLY A 29 3.68 18.36 -10.93
C GLY A 29 4.11 19.82 -11.14
N VAL A 30 3.84 20.69 -10.17
CA VAL A 30 4.19 22.12 -10.25
C VAL A 30 5.49 22.35 -9.49
N SER A 31 6.46 23.02 -10.12
CA SER A 31 7.66 23.48 -9.42
C SER A 31 7.33 24.75 -8.64
N ILE A 32 7.32 24.66 -7.31
CA ILE A 32 7.12 25.78 -6.40
C ILE A 32 8.31 25.86 -5.44
N GLY A 33 8.82 27.05 -5.15
CA GLY A 33 9.90 27.21 -4.17
C GLY A 33 9.41 26.95 -2.74
N GLU A 34 10.27 26.37 -1.90
CA GLU A 34 9.99 26.06 -0.50
C GLU A 34 9.47 27.30 0.27
N GLU A 35 10.13 28.46 0.11
CA GLU A 35 9.70 29.72 0.72
C GLU A 35 8.29 30.14 0.29
N VAL A 36 7.98 30.01 -1.00
CA VAL A 36 6.68 30.43 -1.56
C VAL A 36 5.55 29.53 -1.05
N LEU A 37 5.78 28.22 -0.97
CA LEU A 37 4.79 27.30 -0.40
C LEU A 37 4.56 27.60 1.08
N HIS A 38 5.61 27.83 1.87
CA HIS A 38 5.48 28.16 3.28
C HIS A 38 4.76 29.50 3.52
N ASP A 39 5.05 30.51 2.70
CA ASP A 39 4.33 31.81 2.74
C ASP A 39 2.83 31.62 2.39
N LEU A 40 2.53 30.76 1.42
CA LEU A 40 1.15 30.43 1.04
C LEU A 40 0.42 29.68 2.17
N LEU A 41 1.03 28.64 2.74
CA LEU A 41 0.42 27.86 3.82
C LEU A 41 0.22 28.70 5.09
N SER A 42 1.15 29.59 5.42
CA SER A 42 1.05 30.45 6.60
C SER A 42 0.01 31.58 6.45
N SER A 43 -0.26 32.04 5.23
CA SER A 43 -1.28 33.06 4.95
C SER A 43 -2.69 32.50 4.79
N CYS A 44 -2.83 31.22 4.43
CA CYS A 44 -4.12 30.59 4.11
C CYS A 44 -4.68 29.76 5.28
N THR A 45 -5.06 30.42 6.38
CA THR A 45 -5.58 29.75 7.60
C THR A 45 -6.93 29.04 7.44
N LEU A 46 -7.63 29.27 6.33
CA LEU A 46 -8.91 28.62 5.99
C LEU A 46 -8.76 27.34 5.17
N LEU A 47 -7.53 26.87 4.93
CA LEU A 47 -7.29 25.62 4.21
C LEU A 47 -7.92 24.43 4.95
N GLU A 48 -8.72 23.70 4.20
CA GLU A 48 -9.45 22.49 4.58
C GLU A 48 -8.84 21.24 3.96
N LYS A 49 -8.32 21.37 2.72
CA LYS A 49 -7.61 20.31 2.00
C LYS A 49 -6.32 20.79 1.38
N ILE A 50 -5.28 19.98 1.50
CA ILE A 50 -4.01 20.18 0.81
C ILE A 50 -3.64 18.88 0.09
N ALA A 51 -3.35 18.99 -1.21
CA ALA A 51 -2.78 17.92 -2.00
C ALA A 51 -1.52 18.42 -2.71
N LEU A 52 -0.36 17.91 -2.32
CA LEU A 52 0.96 18.25 -2.87
C LEU A 52 1.53 17.01 -3.55
N ILE A 53 1.33 16.89 -4.86
CA ILE A 53 1.72 15.70 -5.65
C ILE A 53 2.86 16.11 -6.58
N ASP A 54 4.04 15.51 -6.45
CA ASP A 54 5.22 15.79 -7.30
C ASP A 54 5.61 17.28 -7.36
N SER A 55 5.22 18.07 -6.37
CA SER A 55 5.37 19.54 -6.38
C SER A 55 6.42 20.05 -5.40
N CYS A 56 6.91 19.18 -4.49
CA CYS A 56 7.87 19.52 -3.45
C CYS A 56 9.27 18.95 -3.75
N LYS A 57 9.62 18.82 -5.03
CA LYS A 57 10.95 18.34 -5.43
C LYS A 57 12.02 19.28 -4.86
N GLU A 58 13.09 18.69 -4.32
CA GLU A 58 14.24 19.41 -3.74
C GLU A 58 13.98 20.10 -2.39
N PHE A 59 12.81 19.91 -1.77
CA PHE A 59 12.51 20.52 -0.48
C PHE A 59 13.39 19.88 0.59
N LYS A 60 14.00 20.70 1.45
CA LYS A 60 14.70 20.17 2.63
C LYS A 60 13.70 19.83 3.72
N THR A 61 12.68 20.66 3.87
CA THR A 61 11.65 20.47 4.88
C THR A 61 10.31 21.00 4.37
N LEU A 62 9.26 20.20 4.53
CA LEU A 62 7.88 20.60 4.30
C LEU A 62 7.20 20.79 5.66
N LYS A 63 6.81 22.03 5.96
CA LYS A 63 6.14 22.38 7.22
C LYS A 63 4.67 22.68 6.99
N VAL A 64 3.79 21.91 7.60
CA VAL A 64 2.34 22.15 7.62
C VAL A 64 1.94 22.52 9.04
N LYS A 65 1.76 23.81 9.30
CA LYS A 65 1.54 24.34 10.65
C LYS A 65 0.40 25.34 10.74
N ASN A 66 -0.24 25.40 11.90
CA ASN A 66 -1.27 26.41 12.24
C ASN A 66 -2.46 26.43 11.27
N LEU A 67 -2.91 25.25 10.84
CA LEU A 67 -4.05 25.09 9.93
C LEU A 67 -5.22 24.43 10.68
N PRO A 68 -5.98 25.20 11.47
CA PRO A 68 -7.00 24.63 12.35
C PRO A 68 -8.18 24.03 11.60
N ARG A 69 -8.35 24.30 10.31
CA ARG A 69 -9.47 23.75 9.50
C ARG A 69 -9.05 22.61 8.59
N LEU A 70 -7.76 22.32 8.49
CA LEU A 70 -7.25 21.28 7.61
C LEU A 70 -7.69 19.93 8.14
N TYR A 71 -8.51 19.23 7.36
CA TYR A 71 -8.96 17.87 7.67
C TYR A 71 -8.35 16.83 6.73
N GLU A 72 -7.78 17.26 5.61
CA GLU A 72 -7.19 16.37 4.63
C GLU A 72 -5.84 16.89 4.14
N LEU A 73 -4.80 16.09 4.35
CA LEU A 73 -3.45 16.36 3.87
C LEU A 73 -2.94 15.17 3.07
N ARG A 74 -2.70 15.39 1.77
CA ARG A 74 -2.09 14.42 0.86
C ARG A 74 -0.78 14.95 0.34
N ILE A 75 0.28 14.17 0.47
CA ILE A 75 1.61 14.52 0.03
C ILE A 75 2.16 13.35 -0.77
N ALA A 76 2.66 13.61 -1.97
CA ALA A 76 3.48 12.68 -2.72
C ALA A 76 4.86 13.30 -2.92
N LEU A 77 5.87 12.75 -2.24
CA LEU A 77 7.26 13.21 -2.31
C LEU A 77 8.06 12.30 -3.25
N ASP A 78 9.10 12.88 -3.85
CA ASP A 78 10.08 12.12 -4.61
C ASP A 78 11.01 11.41 -3.63
N ALA A 79 11.10 10.07 -3.70
CA ALA A 79 11.94 9.26 -2.83
C ALA A 79 13.43 9.61 -2.92
N ALA A 80 13.88 10.24 -4.02
CA ALA A 80 15.25 10.72 -4.14
C ALA A 80 15.54 11.97 -3.28
N SER A 81 14.51 12.71 -2.87
CA SER A 81 14.65 13.90 -2.04
C SER A 81 14.40 13.59 -0.57
N SER A 82 15.41 13.81 0.27
CA SER A 82 15.29 13.69 1.74
C SER A 82 14.53 14.88 2.34
N THR A 83 13.27 15.05 1.93
CA THR A 83 12.39 16.09 2.47
C THR A 83 11.87 15.67 3.84
N ALA A 84 12.28 16.38 4.88
CA ALA A 84 11.70 16.19 6.21
C ALA A 84 10.27 16.74 6.24
N LEU A 85 9.30 15.97 6.74
CA LEU A 85 7.91 16.41 6.89
C LEU A 85 7.62 16.74 8.36
N GLU A 86 7.16 17.96 8.63
CA GLU A 86 6.76 18.43 9.95
C GLU A 86 5.31 18.92 9.92
N VAL A 87 4.44 18.26 10.68
CA VAL A 87 3.03 18.64 10.82
C VAL A 87 2.78 19.01 12.28
N SER A 88 2.37 20.25 12.56
CA SER A 88 2.06 20.70 13.93
C SER A 88 0.85 21.63 13.97
N ASP A 89 0.12 21.68 15.08
CA ASP A 89 -0.99 22.62 15.27
C ASP A 89 -2.09 22.51 14.19
N VAL A 90 -2.41 21.27 13.78
CA VAL A 90 -3.45 20.90 12.82
C VAL A 90 -4.55 20.05 13.47
N PRO A 91 -5.28 20.57 14.48
CA PRO A 91 -6.13 19.76 15.37
C PRO A 91 -7.27 19.01 14.67
N ASN A 92 -7.69 19.41 13.47
CA ASN A 92 -8.81 18.78 12.77
C ASN A 92 -8.39 17.82 11.66
N LEU A 93 -7.09 17.46 11.58
CA LEU A 93 -6.58 16.55 10.57
C LEU A 93 -7.19 15.16 10.75
N ASP A 94 -8.05 14.75 9.82
CA ASP A 94 -8.77 13.46 9.83
C ASP A 94 -8.07 12.45 8.92
N LEU A 95 -7.73 12.87 7.69
CA LEU A 95 -7.06 12.06 6.68
C LEU A 95 -5.64 12.60 6.44
N PHE A 96 -4.65 11.76 6.69
CA PHE A 96 -3.26 12.00 6.32
C PHE A 96 -2.78 10.92 5.35
N SER A 97 -2.33 11.34 4.17
CA SER A 97 -1.80 10.46 3.12
C SER A 97 -0.40 10.92 2.73
N CYS A 98 0.58 10.03 2.83
CA CYS A 98 1.95 10.28 2.39
C CYS A 98 2.37 9.18 1.42
N ASP A 99 2.77 9.57 0.21
CA ASP A 99 3.21 8.68 -0.86
C ASP A 99 4.65 9.03 -1.24
N LEU A 100 5.52 8.02 -1.31
CA LEU A 100 6.90 8.18 -1.77
C LEU A 100 7.00 7.64 -3.19
N HIS A 101 6.69 8.49 -4.16
CA HIS A 101 6.83 8.16 -5.57
C HIS A 101 8.31 7.96 -5.93
N GLY A 102 8.61 6.89 -6.67
CA GLY A 102 9.91 6.71 -7.32
C GLY A 102 10.97 5.95 -6.52
N LEU A 103 10.56 5.15 -5.52
CA LEU A 103 11.45 4.12 -4.99
C LEU A 103 11.85 3.17 -6.13
N ARG A 104 13.01 3.43 -6.73
CA ARG A 104 13.74 2.36 -7.39
C ARG A 104 14.12 1.36 -6.28
N PRO A 105 14.03 0.05 -6.53
CA PRO A 105 14.26 -1.01 -5.53
C PRO A 105 15.66 -1.02 -4.87
N TYR A 106 16.53 -0.06 -5.21
CA TYR A 106 17.93 0.01 -4.78
C TYR A 106 18.29 1.30 -4.01
N MET A 107 17.35 2.23 -3.81
CA MET A 107 17.65 3.45 -3.05
C MET A 107 17.41 3.21 -1.55
N PRO A 108 18.37 3.54 -0.67
CA PRO A 108 18.16 3.47 0.77
C PRO A 108 16.98 4.36 1.13
N LEU A 109 15.93 3.74 1.65
CA LEU A 109 14.72 4.42 2.08
C LEU A 109 15.06 5.51 3.08
N ILE A 110 14.52 6.70 2.84
CA ILE A 110 14.58 7.79 3.81
C ILE A 110 13.75 7.31 5.01
N PRO A 111 14.35 7.17 6.20
CA PRO A 111 13.60 6.75 7.38
C PRO A 111 12.50 7.77 7.60
N PHE A 112 11.25 7.30 7.53
CA PHE A 112 10.10 8.07 7.99
C PHE A 112 10.32 8.31 9.48
N ASN A 113 10.85 9.48 9.82
CA ASN A 113 11.07 9.83 11.20
C ASN A 113 9.70 10.16 11.82
N ALA A 114 9.01 9.14 12.33
CA ALA A 114 7.69 9.35 12.92
C ALA A 114 7.75 10.26 14.17
N HIS A 115 8.93 10.49 14.77
CA HIS A 115 9.10 11.54 15.78
C HIS A 115 8.94 12.96 15.21
N SER A 116 9.16 13.15 13.91
CA SER A 116 8.94 14.44 13.22
C SER A 116 7.49 14.62 12.83
N VAL A 117 6.78 13.51 12.58
CA VAL A 117 5.35 13.51 12.36
C VAL A 117 4.66 13.26 13.71
N PHE A 118 4.76 14.24 14.60
CA PHE A 118 3.77 14.42 15.67
C PHE A 118 2.44 14.76 14.99
N LEU A 119 1.87 13.79 14.26
CA LEU A 119 0.52 13.88 13.76
C LEU A 119 -0.32 14.21 14.98
N THR A 120 -0.98 15.36 14.88
CA THR A 120 -1.96 15.78 15.86
C THR A 120 -2.85 14.60 16.17
N SER A 121 -3.17 14.39 17.45
CA SER A 121 -3.80 13.17 17.96
C SER A 121 -5.02 12.70 17.17
N ASN A 122 -5.68 13.56 16.41
CA ASN A 122 -7.00 13.32 15.84
C ASN A 122 -7.03 12.64 14.46
N VAL A 123 -5.88 12.21 13.89
CA VAL A 123 -5.88 11.49 12.61
C VAL A 123 -6.61 10.16 12.76
N ARG A 124 -7.68 9.97 11.97
CA ARG A 124 -8.46 8.73 11.93
C ARG A 124 -8.09 7.84 10.76
N GLN A 125 -7.64 8.45 9.67
CA GLN A 125 -7.28 7.74 8.45
C GLN A 125 -5.83 8.07 8.10
N LEU A 126 -4.96 7.07 8.23
CA LEU A 126 -3.56 7.19 7.88
C LEU A 126 -3.29 6.33 6.65
N ARG A 127 -2.80 6.94 5.58
CA ARG A 127 -2.33 6.26 4.37
C ARG A 127 -0.85 6.51 4.17
N LEU A 128 -0.04 5.47 4.25
CA LEU A 128 1.39 5.57 4.00
C LEU A 128 1.75 4.63 2.84
N ASP A 129 2.04 5.20 1.67
CA ASP A 129 2.71 4.50 0.58
C ASP A 129 4.23 4.61 0.78
N VAL A 130 4.68 4.12 1.94
CA VAL A 130 6.09 4.11 2.36
C VAL A 130 6.41 2.75 2.96
N VAL A 131 7.62 2.26 2.68
CA VAL A 131 8.10 1.01 3.27
C VAL A 131 8.42 1.22 4.74
N ILE A 132 7.63 0.60 5.62
CA ILE A 132 7.91 0.51 7.04
C ILE A 132 8.87 -0.67 7.23
N GLN A 133 10.13 -0.38 7.56
CA GLN A 133 11.21 -1.37 7.62
C GLN A 133 11.25 -2.19 8.91
N ASP A 134 10.72 -1.65 10.01
CA ASP A 134 10.79 -2.28 11.33
C ASP A 134 9.46 -2.21 12.09
N TYR A 135 9.32 -3.11 13.07
CA TYR A 135 8.16 -3.16 13.96
C TYR A 135 8.13 -1.95 14.92
N GLU A 136 9.28 -1.30 15.17
CA GLU A 136 9.36 -0.12 16.04
C GLU A 136 8.59 1.06 15.45
N CYS A 137 8.72 1.30 14.14
CA CYS A 137 7.96 2.31 13.42
C CYS A 137 6.46 2.02 13.47
N LEU A 138 6.06 0.76 13.32
CA LEU A 138 4.65 0.37 13.45
C LEU A 138 4.10 0.61 14.86
N ASP A 139 4.87 0.27 15.89
CA ASP A 139 4.47 0.50 17.29
C ASP A 139 4.47 2.01 17.65
N MET A 140 5.36 2.78 17.03
CA MET A 140 5.38 4.23 17.12
C MET A 140 4.14 4.86 16.47
N ILE A 141 3.71 4.38 15.30
CA ILE A 141 2.44 4.81 14.66
C ILE A 141 1.26 4.48 15.57
N LYS A 142 1.19 3.25 16.10
CA LYS A 142 0.09 2.82 16.99
C LYS A 142 0.03 3.63 18.29
N SER A 143 1.17 3.98 18.86
CA SER A 143 1.22 4.76 20.11
C SER A 143 1.00 6.25 19.89
N GLY A 144 1.40 6.80 18.74
CA GLY A 144 1.22 8.20 18.37
C GLY A 144 -0.18 8.59 17.90
N LEU A 145 -0.97 7.64 17.38
CA LEU A 145 -2.29 7.87 16.79
C LEU A 145 -3.39 7.10 17.53
N PRO A 146 -3.79 7.53 18.73
CA PRO A 146 -4.76 6.80 19.56
C PRO A 146 -6.18 6.76 18.98
N PHE A 147 -6.48 7.57 17.96
CA PHE A 147 -7.80 7.66 17.31
C PHE A 147 -7.82 7.10 15.89
N LEU A 148 -6.81 6.31 15.52
CA LEU A 148 -6.71 5.75 14.17
C LEU A 148 -7.77 4.67 13.94
N ASP A 149 -8.74 4.98 13.08
CA ASP A 149 -9.82 4.07 12.67
C ASP A 149 -9.38 3.19 11.49
N SER A 150 -8.62 3.75 10.54
CA SER A 150 -8.10 3.03 9.38
C SER A 150 -6.64 3.37 9.11
N PHE A 151 -5.85 2.34 8.87
CA PHE A 151 -4.46 2.43 8.48
C PHE A 151 -4.24 1.69 7.17
N ASP A 152 -4.02 2.44 6.10
CA ASP A 152 -3.60 1.88 4.81
C ASP A 152 -2.10 2.03 4.69
N THR A 153 -1.43 0.92 4.43
CA THR A 153 0.01 0.91 4.15
C THR A 153 0.30 0.10 2.93
N PHE A 154 1.28 0.57 2.17
CA PHE A 154 1.97 -0.23 1.17
C PHE A 154 3.31 -0.65 1.76
N TYR A 155 3.38 -1.88 2.24
CA TYR A 155 4.64 -2.49 2.66
C TYR A 155 5.29 -3.14 1.45
N GLU A 156 6.45 -2.66 0.99
CA GLU A 156 7.36 -3.52 0.24
C GLU A 156 8.28 -4.22 1.24
N ILE A 157 8.10 -5.52 1.48
CA ILE A 157 9.07 -6.26 2.30
C ILE A 157 10.35 -6.44 1.48
N LEU A 158 11.34 -5.60 1.78
CA LEU A 158 12.70 -5.59 1.23
C LEU A 158 13.69 -6.34 2.15
N ASP A 159 13.33 -7.48 2.75
CA ASP A 159 14.34 -8.42 3.26
C ASP A 159 13.79 -9.83 3.44
N VAL A 160 14.20 -10.73 2.54
CA VAL A 160 14.17 -12.17 2.79
C VAL A 160 15.46 -12.78 2.24
N GLY A 161 16.62 -12.45 2.84
CA GLY A 161 17.83 -13.26 2.76
C GLY A 161 18.44 -13.50 1.37
N LYS A 162 19.55 -12.81 1.06
CA LYS A 162 20.45 -13.04 -0.09
C LYS A 162 19.86 -12.99 -1.52
N LEU A 163 18.55 -12.87 -1.69
CA LEU A 163 17.90 -12.69 -2.99
C LEU A 163 16.97 -11.47 -2.96
N PRO A 164 17.03 -10.58 -3.97
CA PRO A 164 16.20 -9.38 -4.02
C PRO A 164 14.78 -9.76 -4.46
N PHE A 165 13.90 -10.04 -3.51
CA PHE A 165 12.47 -10.13 -3.76
C PHE A 165 11.80 -8.80 -3.36
N HIS A 166 10.76 -8.39 -4.09
CA HIS A 166 10.06 -7.13 -3.91
C HIS A 166 8.56 -7.37 -3.65
N MET A 167 8.20 -7.73 -2.43
CA MET A 167 6.82 -8.15 -2.12
C MET A 167 6.02 -6.96 -1.59
N CYS A 168 5.06 -6.44 -2.38
CA CYS A 168 4.15 -5.39 -1.89
C CYS A 168 2.98 -6.05 -1.12
N PHE A 169 2.81 -5.78 0.17
CA PHE A 169 1.58 -5.97 0.93
C PHE A 169 0.89 -4.62 1.05
N HIS A 170 -0.24 -4.44 0.41
CA HIS A 170 -1.18 -3.41 0.87
C HIS A 170 -1.92 -3.99 2.07
N GLN A 171 -1.61 -3.53 3.27
CA GLN A 171 -2.41 -3.89 4.44
C GLN A 171 -3.34 -2.72 4.75
N GLU A 172 -4.64 -2.89 4.50
CA GLU A 172 -5.66 -2.02 5.09
C GLU A 172 -6.01 -2.62 6.45
N VAL A 173 -5.42 -2.05 7.49
CA VAL A 173 -5.65 -2.39 8.88
C VAL A 173 -6.75 -1.44 9.37
N VAL A 174 -8.00 -1.91 9.37
CA VAL A 174 -9.08 -1.20 10.08
C VAL A 174 -8.95 -1.54 11.56
N LEU A 175 -8.41 -0.60 12.33
CA LEU A 175 -8.26 -0.71 13.77
C LEU A 175 -9.57 -0.25 14.43
N ASP A 176 -10.41 -1.20 14.78
CA ASP A 176 -11.43 -0.92 15.78
C ASP A 176 -10.76 -0.87 17.16
N VAL A 177 -10.36 0.32 17.61
CA VAL A 177 -9.94 0.56 18.99
C VAL A 177 -11.16 0.38 19.89
N VAL A 178 -11.38 -0.85 20.35
CA VAL A 178 -12.32 -1.09 21.46
C VAL A 178 -11.66 -0.53 22.71
N GLN A 179 -11.90 0.74 22.99
CA GLN A 179 -11.60 1.35 24.29
C GLN A 179 -12.32 0.52 25.37
N LYS A 180 -11.57 -0.19 26.23
CA LYS A 180 -12.18 -0.82 27.40
C LYS A 180 -11.31 -0.78 28.66
N GLN A 181 -12.06 -0.59 29.74
CA GLN A 181 -11.77 -0.53 31.18
C GLN A 181 -10.53 -1.28 31.70
N PRO A 182 -9.99 -0.86 32.86
CA PRO A 182 -8.56 -0.94 33.21
C PRO A 182 -7.98 -2.33 33.54
N ASN A 183 -8.68 -3.45 33.37
CA ASN A 183 -8.29 -4.70 34.05
C ASN A 183 -8.36 -6.01 33.23
N ARG A 184 -8.30 -5.97 31.89
CA ARG A 184 -8.06 -7.19 31.10
C ARG A 184 -7.07 -6.92 29.97
N HIS A 185 -6.11 -7.83 29.79
CA HIS A 185 -5.21 -7.85 28.64
C HIS A 185 -6.03 -7.91 27.36
N THR A 186 -6.13 -6.79 26.65
CA THR A 186 -6.83 -6.68 25.38
C THR A 186 -5.91 -7.22 24.29
N ILE A 187 -6.20 -8.42 23.79
CA ILE A 187 -5.67 -8.83 22.49
C ILE A 187 -6.48 -8.03 21.46
N SER A 188 -5.86 -7.00 20.88
CA SER A 188 -6.43 -6.26 19.75
C SER A 188 -6.64 -7.24 18.60
N SER A 189 -7.87 -7.66 18.38
CA SER A 189 -8.20 -8.49 17.22
C SER A 189 -8.52 -7.58 16.04
N LEU A 190 -7.70 -7.62 14.99
CA LEU A 190 -8.02 -6.99 13.72
C LEU A 190 -9.36 -7.54 13.21
N LYS A 191 -10.37 -6.66 13.09
CA LYS A 191 -11.69 -7.07 12.61
C LYS A 191 -11.67 -7.32 11.10
N HIS A 192 -10.87 -6.54 10.39
CA HIS A 192 -10.78 -6.52 8.95
C HIS A 192 -9.32 -6.35 8.52
N THR A 193 -8.89 -7.10 7.50
CA THR A 193 -7.58 -6.93 6.87
C THR A 193 -7.71 -7.13 5.39
N THR A 194 -7.48 -6.08 4.61
CA THR A 194 -7.25 -6.21 3.16
C THR A 194 -5.77 -6.48 2.96
N ILE A 195 -5.40 -7.52 2.21
CA ILE A 195 -4.01 -7.80 1.81
C ILE A 195 -3.96 -7.70 0.29
N THR A 196 -3.30 -6.68 -0.25
CA THR A 196 -2.97 -6.65 -1.69
C THR A 196 -1.56 -7.15 -1.91
N LEU A 197 -1.39 -8.18 -2.73
CA LEU A 197 -0.08 -8.75 -3.07
C LEU A 197 0.33 -8.32 -4.48
N SER A 198 1.48 -7.65 -4.59
CA SER A 198 2.21 -7.50 -5.85
C SER A 198 3.46 -8.36 -5.80
N LEU A 199 3.49 -9.42 -6.61
CA LEU A 199 4.50 -10.48 -6.52
C LEU A 199 5.47 -10.42 -7.71
N PRO A 200 6.74 -10.04 -7.50
CA PRO A 200 7.82 -10.35 -8.42
C PRO A 200 8.16 -11.81 -8.23
N LEU A 201 8.35 -12.51 -9.34
CA LEU A 201 8.66 -13.92 -9.32
C LEU A 201 10.18 -14.14 -9.23
N PRO A 202 10.62 -15.29 -8.70
CA PRO A 202 9.84 -16.48 -8.30
C PRO A 202 9.29 -16.44 -6.85
N VAL A 203 8.24 -17.22 -6.59
CA VAL A 203 7.60 -17.39 -5.26
C VAL A 203 7.82 -18.85 -4.80
N ASP A 204 8.24 -19.05 -3.55
CA ASP A 204 8.57 -20.38 -2.98
C ASP A 204 7.57 -20.86 -1.90
N ALA A 205 7.75 -22.06 -1.36
CA ALA A 205 6.89 -22.59 -0.29
C ALA A 205 6.94 -21.76 1.01
N ASN A 206 8.06 -21.09 1.32
CA ASN A 206 8.19 -20.26 2.52
C ASN A 206 7.26 -19.04 2.47
N PHE A 207 7.08 -18.44 1.30
CA PHE A 207 6.11 -17.37 1.10
C PHE A 207 4.71 -17.78 1.56
N PHE A 208 4.22 -18.94 1.11
CA PHE A 208 2.89 -19.44 1.46
C PHE A 208 2.74 -19.73 2.96
N LEU A 209 3.78 -20.28 3.60
CA LEU A 209 3.77 -20.52 5.05
C LEU A 209 3.67 -19.22 5.84
N LYS A 210 4.44 -18.18 5.48
CA LYS A 210 4.34 -16.85 6.12
C LYS A 210 3.00 -16.19 5.87
N MET A 211 2.46 -16.32 4.66
CA MET A 211 1.13 -15.81 4.35
C MET A 211 0.06 -16.54 5.15
N ARG A 212 0.17 -17.86 5.31
CA ARG A 212 -0.72 -18.65 6.17
C ARG A 212 -0.71 -18.14 7.60
N GLU A 213 0.46 -17.88 8.17
CA GLU A 213 0.62 -17.31 9.51
C GLU A 213 -0.05 -15.94 9.60
N THR A 214 0.19 -15.07 8.62
CA THR A 214 -0.41 -13.73 8.55
C THR A 214 -1.93 -13.80 8.53
N LEU A 215 -2.49 -14.75 7.76
CA LEU A 215 -3.94 -14.97 7.72
C LEU A 215 -4.51 -15.38 9.08
N THR A 216 -3.75 -16.01 9.98
CA THR A 216 -4.26 -16.33 11.33
C THR A 216 -4.46 -15.11 12.22
N LEU A 217 -3.82 -13.98 11.91
CA LEU A 217 -3.84 -12.78 12.75
C LEU A 217 -5.15 -11.99 12.68
N SER A 218 -5.96 -12.23 11.64
CA SER A 218 -7.19 -11.48 11.39
C SER A 218 -8.45 -12.32 11.62
N ARG A 219 -9.54 -11.70 12.08
CA ARG A 219 -10.85 -12.38 12.16
C ARG A 219 -11.55 -12.50 10.82
N LYS A 220 -11.34 -11.52 9.93
CA LYS A 220 -11.85 -11.50 8.56
C LYS A 220 -10.81 -10.90 7.63
N CYS A 221 -10.46 -11.66 6.59
CA CYS A 221 -9.46 -11.25 5.62
C CYS A 221 -10.06 -11.12 4.22
N TYR A 222 -9.62 -10.09 3.49
CA TYR A 222 -9.94 -9.85 2.10
C TYR A 222 -8.61 -9.83 1.35
N LEU A 223 -8.43 -10.79 0.45
CA LEU A 223 -7.22 -10.95 -0.34
C LEU A 223 -7.41 -10.33 -1.72
N SER A 224 -6.48 -9.51 -2.14
CA SER A 224 -6.37 -8.99 -3.50
C SER A 224 -5.00 -9.36 -4.04
N ILE A 225 -4.93 -10.16 -5.08
CA ILE A 225 -3.67 -10.63 -5.65
C ILE A 225 -3.56 -10.00 -7.02
N ILE A 226 -2.57 -9.13 -7.18
CA ILE A 226 -2.32 -8.40 -8.41
C ILE A 226 -0.97 -8.88 -8.95
N THR A 227 -0.99 -9.67 -10.03
CA THR A 227 0.25 -9.99 -10.74
C THR A 227 0.57 -8.85 -11.70
N ALA A 228 1.32 -7.87 -11.21
CA ALA A 228 1.84 -6.78 -12.03
C ALA A 228 3.21 -7.18 -12.58
N TYR A 229 3.30 -7.44 -13.88
CA TYR A 229 4.60 -7.55 -14.53
C TYR A 229 5.18 -6.13 -14.65
N PHE A 230 6.13 -5.80 -13.79
CA PHE A 230 6.92 -4.58 -13.91
C PHE A 230 7.90 -4.74 -15.08
N LYS A 231 7.43 -4.53 -16.32
CA LYS A 231 8.36 -4.30 -17.44
C LYS A 231 8.93 -2.89 -17.31
N GLU A 232 9.86 -2.70 -16.38
CA GLU A 232 10.71 -1.51 -16.44
C GLU A 232 11.65 -1.66 -17.65
N VAL A 233 11.17 -1.20 -18.80
CA VAL A 233 11.98 -0.60 -19.89
C VAL A 233 12.99 -1.49 -20.62
N VAL A 234 13.17 -2.77 -20.27
CA VAL A 234 14.11 -3.62 -21.02
C VAL A 234 13.44 -4.18 -22.29
N HIS A 235 14.07 -3.85 -23.41
CA HIS A 235 13.90 -4.22 -24.83
C HIS A 235 12.83 -5.27 -25.21
N GLU A 236 12.15 -5.01 -26.33
CA GLU A 236 10.90 -5.64 -26.78
C GLU A 236 10.96 -7.14 -27.16
N GLU A 237 12.05 -7.87 -26.94
CA GLU A 237 12.23 -9.19 -27.55
C GLU A 237 12.50 -10.36 -26.59
N GLU A 238 12.56 -10.16 -25.26
CA GLU A 238 12.65 -11.32 -24.37
C GLU A 238 11.28 -12.02 -24.28
N GLU A 239 11.25 -13.24 -24.81
CA GLU A 239 10.15 -14.19 -24.72
C GLU A 239 9.62 -14.25 -23.29
N GLU A 240 8.30 -14.17 -23.14
CA GLU A 240 7.60 -14.26 -21.86
C GLU A 240 7.87 -15.65 -21.27
N LEU A 241 8.97 -15.79 -20.53
CA LEU A 241 9.29 -17.03 -19.84
C LEU A 241 8.11 -17.35 -18.92
N PRO A 242 7.54 -18.56 -19.00
CA PRO A 242 6.49 -18.96 -18.09
C PRO A 242 6.98 -18.74 -16.67
N LEU A 243 6.09 -18.24 -15.81
CA LEU A 243 6.35 -18.08 -14.38
C LEU A 243 6.77 -19.46 -13.86
N ASP A 244 8.08 -19.70 -13.75
CA ASP A 244 8.61 -21.00 -13.31
C ASP A 244 8.47 -21.03 -11.79
N ILE A 245 7.26 -21.37 -11.39
CA ILE A 245 6.86 -21.49 -9.99
C ILE A 245 7.11 -22.95 -9.64
N ASP A 246 8.35 -23.26 -9.26
CA ASP A 246 8.75 -24.56 -8.74
C ASP A 246 8.37 -24.67 -7.26
N ILE A 247 7.05 -24.77 -6.99
CA ILE A 247 6.55 -25.05 -5.65
C ILE A 247 6.34 -26.56 -5.52
N ASP A 248 7.13 -27.21 -4.67
CA ASP A 248 6.82 -28.55 -4.19
C ASP A 248 5.60 -28.49 -3.26
N ILE A 249 4.42 -28.78 -3.82
CA ILE A 249 3.14 -28.80 -3.09
C ILE A 249 3.15 -29.83 -1.96
N ASP A 250 3.84 -30.97 -2.14
CA ASP A 250 3.90 -31.99 -1.10
C ASP A 250 4.80 -31.55 0.06
N GLU A 251 5.89 -30.82 -0.23
CA GLU A 251 6.68 -30.15 0.81
C GLU A 251 5.83 -29.09 1.53
N LEU A 252 5.12 -28.23 0.80
CA LEU A 252 4.25 -27.21 1.38
C LEU A 252 3.21 -27.85 2.33
N ARG A 253 2.52 -28.90 1.87
CA ARG A 253 1.55 -29.66 2.69
C ARG A 253 2.20 -30.28 3.93
N LYS A 254 3.39 -30.85 3.82
CA LYS A 254 4.12 -31.41 4.98
C LYS A 254 4.49 -30.34 6.00
N ARG A 255 4.76 -29.12 5.55
CA ARG A 255 5.16 -27.98 6.39
C ARG A 255 3.97 -27.20 6.94
N LEU A 256 2.79 -27.33 6.35
CA LEU A 256 1.55 -26.76 6.87
C LEU A 256 1.11 -27.53 8.13
N LEU A 257 1.49 -27.01 9.29
CA LEU A 257 1.10 -27.59 10.59
C LEU A 257 -0.36 -27.31 10.98
N PHE A 258 -1.03 -26.42 10.25
CA PHE A 258 -2.37 -25.94 10.58
C PHE A 258 -3.31 -26.14 9.39
N PRO A 259 -4.63 -26.33 9.64
CA PRO A 259 -5.60 -26.38 8.56
C PRO A 259 -5.59 -25.06 7.75
N PRO A 260 -6.07 -25.08 6.49
CA PRO A 260 -6.20 -23.88 5.67
C PRO A 260 -6.99 -22.78 6.39
N ALA A 261 -6.59 -21.52 6.18
CA ALA A 261 -7.26 -20.36 6.75
C ALA A 261 -8.71 -20.25 6.24
N ARG A 262 -9.69 -20.24 7.15
CA ARG A 262 -11.14 -20.15 6.82
C ARG A 262 -11.74 -18.76 7.05
N ASN A 263 -10.94 -17.83 7.54
CA ASN A 263 -11.33 -16.45 7.82
C ASN A 263 -11.20 -15.53 6.60
N VAL A 264 -10.81 -16.07 5.43
CA VAL A 264 -10.76 -15.32 4.17
C VAL A 264 -12.18 -15.22 3.61
N GLN A 265 -12.77 -14.03 3.67
CA GLN A 265 -14.13 -13.77 3.19
C GLN A 265 -14.15 -13.64 1.68
N GLN A 266 -13.16 -12.94 1.14
CA GLN A 266 -13.06 -12.66 -0.27
C GLN A 266 -11.61 -12.80 -0.71
N MET A 267 -11.42 -13.39 -1.88
CA MET A 267 -10.16 -13.41 -2.59
C MET A 267 -10.41 -12.90 -4.00
N SER A 268 -9.61 -11.95 -4.46
CA SER A 268 -9.68 -11.43 -5.82
C SER A 268 -8.33 -11.57 -6.49
N PHE A 269 -8.36 -11.99 -7.75
CA PHE A 269 -7.18 -12.09 -8.58
C PHE A 269 -7.32 -11.13 -9.75
N GLN A 270 -6.27 -10.35 -9.98
CA GLN A 270 -6.14 -9.46 -11.12
C GLN A 270 -4.77 -9.70 -11.76
N THR A 271 -4.76 -9.96 -13.06
CA THR A 271 -3.52 -10.18 -13.80
C THR A 271 -3.28 -9.07 -14.80
N GLY A 272 -2.00 -8.71 -14.99
CA GLY A 272 -1.57 -7.93 -16.14
C GLY A 272 -1.25 -8.83 -17.31
N ARG A 273 -1.90 -8.59 -18.45
CA ARG A 273 -1.82 -9.38 -19.70
C ARG A 273 -2.38 -10.80 -19.56
N ASP A 274 -2.56 -11.47 -20.69
CA ASP A 274 -2.99 -12.88 -20.77
C ASP A 274 -1.87 -13.84 -20.33
N GLN A 275 -1.01 -13.37 -19.43
CA GLN A 275 0.01 -14.18 -18.80
C GLN A 275 -0.70 -15.15 -17.85
N CYS A 276 -1.19 -16.22 -18.46
CA CYS A 276 -0.74 -17.53 -18.04
C CYS A 276 -1.18 -17.91 -16.62
N MET A 277 -2.44 -17.59 -16.29
CA MET A 277 -3.20 -18.31 -15.27
C MET A 277 -3.59 -19.66 -15.87
N TRP A 278 -2.64 -20.59 -15.95
CA TRP A 278 -2.81 -21.85 -16.67
C TRP A 278 -3.81 -22.79 -15.98
N GLU A 279 -4.45 -23.66 -16.77
CA GLU A 279 -4.95 -24.93 -16.25
C GLU A 279 -3.79 -25.62 -15.50
N ARG A 280 -3.91 -25.81 -14.18
CA ARG A 280 -2.91 -26.41 -13.27
C ARG A 280 -1.73 -25.52 -12.85
N SER A 281 -1.99 -24.25 -12.59
CA SER A 281 -0.97 -23.40 -11.96
C SER A 281 -0.76 -23.80 -10.49
N LEU A 282 0.46 -24.27 -10.18
CA LEU A 282 0.89 -24.64 -8.82
C LEU A 282 0.76 -23.50 -7.82
N PHE A 283 0.77 -22.25 -8.30
CA PHE A 283 0.50 -21.07 -7.48
C PHE A 283 -0.91 -21.09 -6.87
N PHE A 284 -1.93 -21.41 -7.67
CA PHE A 284 -3.30 -21.52 -7.15
C PHE A 284 -3.44 -22.70 -6.21
N ASP A 285 -2.85 -23.84 -6.56
CA ASP A 285 -2.85 -25.01 -5.68
C ASP A 285 -2.24 -24.63 -4.33
N ALA A 286 -1.06 -24.03 -4.30
CA ALA A 286 -0.41 -23.56 -3.07
C ALA A 286 -1.27 -22.54 -2.29
N PHE A 287 -1.93 -21.60 -2.98
CA PHE A 287 -2.84 -20.64 -2.35
C PHE A 287 -4.05 -21.31 -1.67
N PHE A 288 -4.65 -22.28 -2.35
CA PHE A 288 -5.79 -23.02 -1.81
C PHE A 288 -5.38 -24.03 -0.74
N GLU A 289 -4.13 -24.50 -0.73
CA GLU A 289 -3.58 -25.27 0.40
C GLU A 289 -3.47 -24.42 1.68
N ILE A 290 -3.19 -23.11 1.56
CA ILE A 290 -3.06 -22.25 2.74
C ILE A 290 -4.36 -21.55 3.16
N CYS A 291 -5.34 -21.39 2.27
CA CYS A 291 -6.60 -20.72 2.61
C CYS A 291 -7.80 -21.19 1.79
N HIS A 292 -8.98 -21.12 2.40
CA HIS A 292 -10.27 -21.46 1.79
C HIS A 292 -11.18 -20.21 1.80
N PRO A 293 -11.07 -19.34 0.78
CA PRO A 293 -11.93 -18.15 0.67
C PRO A 293 -13.41 -18.50 0.50
N GLU A 294 -14.31 -17.73 1.11
CA GLU A 294 -15.77 -17.89 0.90
C GLU A 294 -16.19 -17.45 -0.52
N HIS A 295 -15.60 -16.36 -1.00
CA HIS A 295 -15.83 -15.83 -2.33
C HIS A 295 -14.52 -15.65 -3.09
N VAL A 296 -14.47 -16.11 -4.34
CA VAL A 296 -13.33 -15.90 -5.23
C VAL A 296 -13.74 -15.10 -6.45
N PHE A 297 -13.05 -14.00 -6.71
CA PHE A 297 -13.26 -13.10 -7.83
C PHE A 297 -12.08 -13.15 -8.78
N ALA A 298 -12.41 -13.21 -10.06
CA ALA A 298 -11.47 -13.16 -11.15
C ALA A 298 -11.72 -11.88 -11.95
N ASN A 299 -10.84 -10.89 -11.78
CA ASN A 299 -10.90 -9.62 -12.49
C ASN A 299 -10.12 -9.75 -13.80
N SER A 300 -10.79 -9.52 -14.93
CA SER A 300 -10.14 -9.43 -16.23
C SER A 300 -9.21 -8.21 -16.28
N ASP A 301 -8.10 -8.32 -17.02
CA ASP A 301 -7.26 -7.17 -17.32
C ASP A 301 -8.11 -6.04 -17.94
N ILE A 302 -8.07 -4.85 -17.34
CA ILE A 302 -8.77 -3.65 -17.79
C ILE A 302 -8.41 -3.32 -19.24
N ARG A 303 -7.18 -3.64 -19.66
CA ARG A 303 -6.66 -3.39 -21.00
C ARG A 303 -7.15 -4.41 -22.04
N PHE A 304 -7.51 -5.62 -21.63
CA PHE A 304 -7.90 -6.71 -22.54
C PHE A 304 -9.26 -7.30 -22.16
N ARG A 305 -10.32 -6.48 -22.26
CA ARG A 305 -11.71 -6.86 -21.92
C ARG A 305 -12.23 -8.13 -22.61
N ASN A 306 -11.62 -8.56 -23.71
CA ASN A 306 -12.06 -9.72 -24.47
C ASN A 306 -11.46 -11.05 -23.98
N ASN A 307 -10.44 -11.03 -23.11
CA ASN A 307 -9.78 -12.25 -22.65
C ASN A 307 -10.41 -12.77 -21.34
N ASN A 308 -11.40 -13.64 -21.49
CA ASN A 308 -12.13 -14.30 -20.40
C ASN A 308 -11.57 -15.69 -20.06
N HIS A 309 -10.36 -16.04 -20.49
CA HIS A 309 -9.78 -17.36 -20.27
C HIS A 309 -9.74 -17.70 -18.77
N PHE A 310 -9.25 -16.77 -17.95
CA PHE A 310 -9.18 -16.96 -16.50
C PHE A 310 -10.54 -17.20 -15.81
N ARG A 311 -11.60 -16.48 -16.22
CA ARG A 311 -12.96 -16.73 -15.70
C ARG A 311 -13.44 -18.15 -16.00
N ARG A 312 -13.09 -18.71 -17.16
CA ARG A 312 -13.44 -20.09 -17.53
C ARG A 312 -12.70 -21.13 -16.69
N LEU A 313 -11.45 -20.86 -16.33
CA LEU A 313 -10.61 -21.78 -15.53
C LEU A 313 -11.02 -21.87 -14.07
N MET A 314 -11.30 -20.74 -13.45
CA MET A 314 -11.78 -20.71 -12.07
C MET A 314 -13.15 -21.40 -11.91
N LEU A 315 -14.03 -21.23 -12.89
CA LEU A 315 -15.30 -21.98 -12.95
C LEU A 315 -15.06 -23.48 -13.01
N ARG A 316 -14.06 -23.94 -13.78
CA ARG A 316 -13.75 -25.35 -13.94
C ARG A 316 -13.24 -25.99 -12.65
N GLU A 317 -12.18 -25.44 -12.04
CA GLU A 317 -11.58 -25.96 -10.80
C GLU A 317 -12.56 -25.97 -9.62
N VAL A 318 -13.30 -24.88 -9.42
CA VAL A 318 -14.26 -24.75 -8.31
C VAL A 318 -15.46 -25.69 -8.47
N LEU A 319 -15.92 -25.92 -9.70
CA LEU A 319 -17.06 -26.80 -9.98
C LEU A 319 -16.66 -28.30 -10.02
N GLU A 320 -15.47 -28.63 -10.52
CA GLU A 320 -14.99 -30.02 -10.62
C GLU A 320 -14.58 -30.60 -9.24
N LYS A 321 -14.04 -29.77 -8.32
CA LYS A 321 -13.71 -30.23 -6.95
C LYS A 321 -14.94 -30.42 -6.05
N LYS A 322 -16.06 -29.74 -6.32
CA LYS A 322 -17.34 -29.93 -5.58
C LYS A 322 -18.09 -31.21 -5.94
N THR A 323 -17.74 -31.85 -7.05
CA THR A 323 -18.51 -32.98 -7.61
C THR A 323 -17.92 -34.35 -7.31
N LYS A 324 -16.74 -34.44 -6.66
CA LYS A 324 -16.23 -35.72 -6.17
C LYS A 324 -16.67 -35.92 -4.71
N PRO A 325 -17.53 -36.92 -4.41
CA PRO A 325 -17.80 -37.30 -3.03
C PRO A 325 -16.49 -37.78 -2.41
N THR A 326 -16.18 -37.27 -1.22
CA THR A 326 -15.11 -37.80 -0.37
C THR A 326 -15.56 -39.19 0.08
N ASP A 327 -15.00 -40.23 -0.53
CA ASP A 327 -15.12 -41.62 -0.08
C ASP A 327 -14.34 -41.86 1.22
#